data_AF-A0A0F9KZZ5-F1
#
_entry.id   AF-A0A0F9KZZ5-F1
#
_cell.length_a   1.000
_cell.length_b   1.000
_cell.length_c   1.000
_cell.angle_alpha   90.00
_cell.angle_beta   90.00
_cell.angle_gamma   90.00
#
_symmetry.space_group_name_H-M   'P 1'
#
loop_
_entity.id
_entity.type
_entity.pdbx_description
1 polymer ?
#
loop_
_entity_poly.entity_id
_entity_poly.type
_entity_poly.pdbx_seq_one_letter_code
_entity_poly.pdbx_strand_id
1 'polypeptide(L)'
;MSAVKAQPRPRHVPQRTCVSCGSTTAKRELIRLVRAPSGVVEPDPTGKRPGRGAYLCGNPECWDRAVKKGRLENALRATLSSDVREALLQYGAERLGSEAS
;
A
#
# COMPACT_ATOMS: atom_id res chain seq x y z
N MET A 1 -35.61 -22.75 28.50
CA MET A 1 -34.41 -21.94 28.80
C MET A 1 -33.63 -21.78 27.51
N SER A 2 -33.72 -20.61 26.87
CA SER A 2 -33.12 -20.36 25.56
C SER A 2 -31.65 -19.95 25.72
N ALA A 3 -30.75 -20.73 25.12
CA ALA A 3 -29.32 -20.43 25.11
C ALA A 3 -29.06 -19.13 24.31
N VAL A 4 -28.55 -18.11 24.98
CA VAL A 4 -28.08 -16.87 24.35
C VAL A 4 -26.80 -17.19 23.59
N LYS A 5 -26.88 -17.28 22.25
CA LYS A 5 -25.70 -17.43 21.39
C LYS A 5 -24.85 -16.16 21.51
N ALA A 6 -23.62 -16.31 21.99
CA ALA A 6 -22.65 -15.21 22.08
C ALA A 6 -22.31 -14.71 20.66
N GLN A 7 -22.55 -13.42 20.40
CA GLN A 7 -22.22 -12.79 19.12
C GLN A 7 -20.70 -12.57 19.02
N PRO A 8 -20.07 -12.82 17.85
CA PRO A 8 -18.64 -12.58 17.68
C PRO A 8 -18.34 -11.08 17.82
N ARG A 9 -17.35 -10.74 18.66
CA ARG A 9 -16.88 -9.37 18.83
C ARG A 9 -16.46 -8.79 17.47
N PRO A 10 -16.88 -7.56 17.11
CA PRO A 10 -16.49 -6.95 15.85
C PRO A 10 -14.96 -6.93 15.73
N ARG A 11 -14.43 -7.51 14.64
CA ARG A 11 -12.98 -7.61 14.44
C ARG A 11 -12.45 -6.21 14.15
N HIS A 12 -11.45 -5.78 14.93
CA HIS A 12 -10.76 -4.53 14.69
C HIS A 12 -10.14 -4.53 13.28
N VAL A 13 -10.59 -3.62 12.42
CA VAL A 13 -10.05 -3.43 11.08
C VAL A 13 -8.82 -2.53 11.18
N PRO A 14 -7.61 -3.03 10.86
CA PRO A 14 -6.42 -2.21 10.92
C PRO A 14 -6.53 -1.02 9.95
N GLN A 15 -6.38 0.19 10.47
CA GLN A 15 -6.28 1.42 9.68
C GLN A 15 -4.81 1.67 9.30
N ARG A 16 -4.57 2.22 8.12
CA ARG A 16 -3.24 2.62 7.64
C ARG A 16 -3.33 3.96 6.93
N THR A 17 -2.21 4.65 6.88
CA THR A 17 -2.12 6.00 6.31
C THR A 17 -1.36 5.94 4.99
N CYS A 18 -1.93 6.56 3.96
CA CYS A 18 -1.27 6.74 2.68
C CYS A 18 -0.07 7.68 2.84
N VAL A 19 1.12 7.24 2.43
CA VAL A 19 2.36 8.04 2.53
C VAL A 19 2.37 9.24 1.59
N SER A 20 1.49 9.25 0.59
CA SER A 20 1.35 10.34 -0.35
C SER A 20 0.36 11.39 0.13
N CYS A 21 -0.93 11.07 0.25
CA CYS A 21 -1.94 12.08 0.61
C CYS A 21 -2.18 12.23 2.13
N GLY A 22 -1.67 11.32 2.96
CA GLY A 22 -1.91 11.34 4.40
C GLY A 22 -3.30 10.87 4.83
N SER A 23 -4.15 10.41 3.92
CA SER A 23 -5.46 9.85 4.28
C SER A 23 -5.29 8.53 5.03
N THR A 24 -6.11 8.35 6.06
CA THR A 24 -6.16 7.11 6.83
C THR A 24 -7.39 6.33 6.42
N THR A 25 -7.22 5.10 5.95
CA THR A 25 -8.32 4.21 5.58
C THR A 25 -8.01 2.76 6.00
N ALA A 26 -8.97 1.85 5.77
CA ALA A 26 -8.81 0.43 6.01
C ALA A 26 -7.60 -0.13 5.24
N LYS A 27 -6.77 -0.95 5.90
CA LYS A 27 -5.59 -1.60 5.31
C LYS A 27 -5.87 -2.27 3.95
N ARG A 28 -7.07 -2.83 3.76
CA ARG A 28 -7.48 -3.55 2.56
C ARG A 28 -7.62 -2.66 1.31
N GLU A 29 -7.86 -1.36 1.51
CA GLU A 29 -8.05 -0.36 0.44
C GLU A 29 -6.73 0.31 0.06
N LEU A 30 -5.63 -0.08 0.73
CA LEU A 30 -4.31 0.47 0.50
C LEU A 30 -3.39 -0.60 -0.07
N ILE A 31 -2.57 -0.16 -1.01
CA ILE A 31 -1.56 -1.00 -1.65
C ILE A 31 -0.27 -0.84 -0.85
N ARG A 32 0.25 -1.96 -0.32
CA ARG A 32 1.54 -1.98 0.38
C ARG A 32 2.66 -2.05 -0.66
N LEU A 33 3.64 -1.17 -0.53
CA LEU A 33 4.94 -1.25 -1.18
C LEU A 33 5.97 -1.62 -0.11
N VAL A 34 6.91 -2.50 -0.44
CA VAL A 34 7.93 -2.97 0.50
C VAL A 34 9.32 -2.75 -0.09
N ARG A 35 10.25 -2.29 0.73
CA ARG A 35 11.67 -2.36 0.44
C ARG A 35 12.18 -3.72 0.90
N ALA A 36 12.53 -4.58 -0.06
CA ALA A 36 13.15 -5.87 0.21
C ALA A 36 14.55 -5.70 0.82
N PRO A 37 15.11 -6.73 1.49
CA PRO A 37 16.48 -6.70 2.01
C PRO A 37 17.55 -6.42 0.93
N SER A 38 17.27 -6.78 -0.33
CA SER A 38 18.10 -6.44 -1.50
C SER A 38 18.17 -4.94 -1.79
N GLY A 39 17.33 -4.12 -1.16
CA GLY A 39 17.23 -2.68 -1.38
C GLY A 39 16.20 -2.29 -2.44
N VAL A 40 15.67 -3.25 -3.20
CA VAL A 40 14.67 -3.02 -4.24
C VAL A 40 13.30 -2.79 -3.62
N VAL A 41 12.54 -1.84 -4.17
CA VAL A 41 11.17 -1.55 -3.77
C VAL A 41 10.20 -2.22 -4.72
N GLU A 42 9.25 -2.96 -4.16
CA GLU A 42 8.28 -3.73 -4.93
C GLU A 42 6.88 -3.66 -4.31
N PRO A 43 5.81 -3.86 -5.11
CA PRO A 43 4.48 -4.07 -4.58
C PRO A 43 4.37 -5.36 -3.77
N ASP A 44 3.70 -5.29 -2.62
CA ASP A 44 3.38 -6.43 -1.77
C ASP A 44 1.86 -6.50 -1.46
N PRO A 45 1.05 -6.99 -2.41
CA PRO A 45 -0.38 -7.19 -2.18
C PRO A 45 -0.67 -8.23 -1.08
N THR A 46 0.27 -9.15 -0.80
CA THR A 46 0.09 -10.19 0.22
C THR A 46 0.28 -9.66 1.64
N GLY A 47 1.03 -8.56 1.80
CA GLY A 47 1.41 -8.01 3.09
C GLY A 47 2.35 -8.91 3.90
N LYS A 48 2.94 -9.95 3.30
CA LYS A 48 3.80 -10.94 3.96
C LYS A 48 5.28 -10.74 3.69
N ARG A 49 5.66 -9.89 2.72
CA ARG A 49 7.07 -9.73 2.37
C ARG A 49 7.84 -9.03 3.50
N PRO A 50 9.05 -9.52 3.84
CA PRO A 50 9.88 -8.92 4.87
C PRO A 50 10.44 -7.58 4.40
N GLY A 51 10.72 -6.69 5.35
CA GLY A 51 11.31 -5.39 5.09
C GLY A 51 10.40 -4.22 5.44
N ARG A 52 10.86 -3.02 5.11
CA ARG A 52 10.16 -1.77 5.44
C ARG A 52 9.00 -1.57 4.48
N GLY A 53 7.80 -1.37 5.01
CA GLY A 53 6.58 -1.17 4.21
C GLY A 53 6.11 0.28 4.22
N ALA A 54 5.53 0.71 3.11
CA ALA A 54 4.78 1.95 2.95
C ALA A 54 3.42 1.62 2.30
N TYR A 55 2.43 2.48 2.49
CA TYR A 55 1.08 2.28 1.94
C TYR A 55 0.72 3.42 1.00
N LEU A 56 0.14 3.08 -0.15
CA LEU A 56 -0.41 4.02 -1.11
C LEU A 56 -1.89 3.77 -1.35
N CYS A 57 -2.60 4.89 -1.56
CA CYS A 57 -4.00 4.90 -1.87
C CYS A 57 -4.26 4.55 -3.34
N GLY A 58 -5.48 4.09 -3.64
CA GLY A 58 -5.96 3.85 -4.99
C GLY A 58 -6.20 5.13 -5.83
N ASN A 59 -5.40 6.17 -5.67
CA ASN A 59 -5.51 7.39 -6.47
C ASN A 59 -4.28 7.51 -7.38
N PRO A 60 -4.41 7.68 -8.71
CA PRO A 60 -3.27 7.88 -9.61
C PRO A 60 -2.32 8.99 -9.14
N GLU A 61 -2.84 10.09 -8.61
CA GLU A 61 -2.03 11.19 -8.08
C GLU A 61 -1.23 10.79 -6.84
N CYS A 62 -1.74 9.86 -6.01
CA CYS A 62 -0.99 9.33 -4.86
C CYS A 62 0.31 8.69 -5.38
N TRP A 63 0.22 7.88 -6.44
CA TRP A 63 1.34 7.17 -7.05
C TRP A 63 2.34 8.11 -7.71
N ASP A 64 1.84 9.05 -8.52
CA ASP A 64 2.68 10.04 -9.17
C ASP A 64 3.49 10.85 -8.16
N ARG A 65 2.82 11.40 -7.13
CA ARG A 65 3.49 12.15 -6.06
C ARG A 65 4.42 11.27 -5.23
N ALA A 66 4.07 10.02 -4.98
CA ALA A 66 4.89 9.11 -4.18
C ALA A 66 6.21 8.79 -4.88
N VAL A 67 6.15 8.53 -6.18
CA VAL A 67 7.28 8.13 -7.01
C VAL A 67 8.08 9.34 -7.48
N LYS A 68 7.44 10.39 -8.02
CA LYS A 68 8.14 11.56 -8.60
C LYS A 68 8.63 12.55 -7.56
N LYS A 69 7.86 12.78 -6.47
CA LYS A 69 8.26 13.72 -5.40
C LYS A 69 9.06 13.05 -4.28
N GLY A 70 9.50 11.81 -4.46
CA GLY A 70 10.37 11.09 -3.52
C GLY A 70 9.73 10.75 -2.16
N ARG A 71 8.40 10.87 -1.99
CA ARG A 71 7.75 10.52 -0.72
C ARG A 71 7.90 9.04 -0.40
N LEU A 72 7.89 8.19 -1.42
CA LEU A 72 8.08 6.75 -1.26
C LEU A 72 9.51 6.41 -0.83
N GLU A 73 10.50 7.04 -1.44
CA GLU A 73 11.93 6.90 -1.08
C GLU A 73 12.17 7.28 0.39
N ASN A 74 11.60 8.40 0.82
CA ASN A 74 11.68 8.84 2.20
C ASN A 74 10.98 7.86 3.16
N ALA A 75 9.79 7.39 2.82
CA ALA A 75 9.02 6.48 3.64
C ALA A 75 9.69 5.11 3.79
N LEU A 76 10.32 4.61 2.72
CA LEU A 76 10.99 3.31 2.67
C LEU A 76 12.47 3.38 3.02
N ARG A 77 13.05 4.58 3.14
CA ARG A 77 14.50 4.83 3.22
C ARG A 77 15.25 4.05 2.14
N ALA A 78 14.81 4.21 0.90
CA ALA A 78 15.37 3.55 -0.29
C ALA A 78 15.60 4.57 -1.39
N THR A 79 16.50 4.26 -2.32
CA THR A 79 16.66 5.00 -3.56
C THR A 79 15.97 4.21 -4.67
N LEU A 80 15.11 4.87 -5.44
CA LEU A 80 14.42 4.26 -6.57
C LEU A 80 15.17 4.60 -7.88
N SER A 81 15.60 3.57 -8.61
CA SER A 81 16.08 3.75 -9.99
C SER A 81 14.92 4.14 -10.91
N SER A 82 15.23 4.69 -12.08
CA SER A 82 14.23 5.01 -13.11
C SER A 82 13.34 3.81 -13.44
N ASP A 83 13.95 2.63 -13.61
CA ASP A 83 13.22 1.40 -13.98
C ASP A 83 12.20 1.01 -12.90
N VAL A 84 12.59 1.11 -11.62
CA VAL A 84 11.68 0.81 -10.51
C VAL A 84 10.57 1.86 -10.41
N ARG A 85 10.86 3.14 -10.68
CA ARG A 85 9.84 4.19 -10.69
C ARG A 85 8.78 3.93 -11.76
N GLU A 86 9.21 3.59 -12.97
CA GLU A 86 8.31 3.25 -14.08
C GLU A 86 7.49 2.00 -13.76
N ALA A 87 8.13 0.93 -13.26
CA ALA A 87 7.45 -0.30 -12.88
C ALA A 87 6.38 -0.07 -11.79
N LEU A 88 6.65 0.79 -10.81
CA LEU A 88 5.68 1.13 -9.77
C LEU A 88 4.50 1.94 -10.32
N LEU A 89 4.76 2.92 -11.19
CA LEU A 89 3.69 3.70 -11.82
C LEU A 89 2.81 2.82 -12.71
N GLN A 90 3.42 1.92 -13.48
CA GLN A 90 2.72 0.95 -14.31
C GLN A 90 1.84 0.02 -13.45
N TYR A 91 2.40 -0.56 -12.40
CA TYR A 91 1.64 -1.41 -11.47
C TYR A 91 0.47 -0.65 -10.83
N GLY A 92 0.69 0.60 -10.44
CA GLY A 92 -0.37 1.47 -9.94
C GLY A 92 -1.49 1.65 -10.97
N ALA A 93 -1.14 2.01 -12.20
CA ALA A 93 -2.10 2.21 -13.29
C ALA A 93 -2.92 0.94 -13.58
N GLU A 94 -2.27 -0.23 -13.65
CA GLU A 94 -2.93 -1.52 -13.87
C GLU A 94 -3.91 -1.87 -12.75
N ARG A 95 -3.49 -1.66 -11.50
CA ARG A 95 -4.33 -1.95 -10.33
C ARG A 95 -5.57 -1.06 -10.31
N LEU A 96 -5.42 0.21 -10.66
CA LEU A 96 -6.49 1.20 -10.70
C LEU A 96 -7.44 0.97 -11.88
N GLY A 97 -6.92 0.48 -13.01
CA GLY A 97 -7.75 0.06 -14.14
C GLY A 97 -8.53 -1.22 -13.86
N SER A 98 -7.96 -2.15 -13.07
CA SER A 98 -8.59 -3.44 -12.77
C SER A 98 -9.78 -3.40 -11.80
N GLU A 99 -10.00 -2.28 -11.08
CA GLU A 99 -11.19 -2.10 -10.23
C GLU A 99 -12.39 -1.51 -10.99
N ALA A 100 -12.25 -1.23 -12.29
CA ALA A 100 -13.30 -0.65 -13.13
C ALA A 100 -13.97 -1.66 -14.10
N SER A 101 -13.83 -2.97 -13.88
CA SER A 101 -14.46 -4.03 -14.69
C SER A 101 -15.19 -5.06 -13.84
#